data_AF-A0A7D5ZRF7-F1
#
_entry.id   AF-A0A7D5ZRF7-F1
#
_cell.length_a   1.000
_cell.length_b   1.000
_cell.length_c   1.000
_cell.angle_alpha   90.00
_cell.angle_beta   90.00
_cell.angle_gamma   90.00
#
_symmetry.space_group_name_H-M   'P 1'
#
loop_
_entity.id
_entity.type
_entity.pdbx_description
1 polymer ?
#
loop_
_entity_poly.entity_id
_entity_poly.type
_entity_poly.pdbx_seq_one_letter_code
_entity_poly.pdbx_strand_id
1 'polypeptide(L)'
;MNGASREALAAARERLDTLTDSTSVDAVTLADELAAVTALLDREAGLRRVVTDPAQSGEAKAALVQRLLGAQVSGTAVDLVAGMARARWSQPRDLVDALEELADIADLTAAEKRGTLDEVEDELFRFGRIVSSSTELRAALTDRSADGQAKTELLHRLLGGRAKPATERLVVRLVTAPRGRSLEAGLESLSKLAAERRDRVVAVVTSAVPLSETQKQRLGAALGKLYGRRMHLNLDVDPDVVGGMRVQVGDEVINGSLADRLDEAARRMAS
;
A
#
# COMPACT_ATOMS: atom_id res chain seq x y z
N MET A 1 -11.48 2.38 -13.31
CA MET A 1 -11.97 3.45 -12.40
C MET A 1 -12.04 4.81 -13.10
N ASN A 2 -13.12 5.57 -12.88
CA ASN A 2 -13.32 6.93 -13.41
C ASN A 2 -13.35 7.97 -12.28
N GLY A 3 -13.09 9.25 -12.62
CA GLY A 3 -13.21 10.44 -11.76
C GLY A 3 -13.17 10.21 -10.25
N ALA A 4 -14.35 10.14 -9.63
CA ALA A 4 -14.52 10.00 -8.18
C ALA A 4 -13.82 8.76 -7.59
N SER A 5 -13.86 7.62 -8.29
CA SER A 5 -13.19 6.39 -7.81
C SER A 5 -11.67 6.52 -7.86
N ARG A 6 -11.13 7.25 -8.84
CA ARG A 6 -9.67 7.50 -8.91
C ARG A 6 -9.21 8.43 -7.79
N GLU A 7 -9.99 9.46 -7.50
CA GLU A 7 -9.71 10.38 -6.40
C GLU A 7 -9.81 9.68 -5.03
N ALA A 8 -10.87 8.88 -4.82
CA ALA A 8 -11.04 8.09 -3.61
C ALA A 8 -9.90 7.08 -3.39
N LEU A 9 -9.48 6.38 -4.46
CA LEU A 9 -8.34 5.48 -4.39
C LEU A 9 -7.03 6.23 -4.09
N ALA A 10 -6.79 7.38 -4.72
CA ALA A 10 -5.59 8.17 -4.47
C ALA A 10 -5.49 8.62 -3.00
N ALA A 11 -6.60 9.12 -2.43
CA ALA A 11 -6.67 9.50 -1.02
C ALA A 11 -6.50 8.29 -0.09
N ALA A 12 -7.04 7.13 -0.46
CA ALA A 12 -6.88 5.91 0.34
C ALA A 12 -5.44 5.37 0.31
N ARG A 13 -4.75 5.47 -0.84
CA ARG A 13 -3.32 5.14 -0.96
C ARG A 13 -2.46 6.05 -0.08
N GLU A 14 -2.71 7.35 -0.09
CA GLU A 14 -1.98 8.31 0.77
C GLU A 14 -2.19 8.02 2.26
N ARG A 15 -3.43 7.68 2.65
CA ARG A 15 -3.73 7.29 4.03
C ARG A 15 -3.05 5.98 4.42
N LEU A 16 -3.06 4.97 3.54
CA LEU A 16 -2.34 3.72 3.77
C LEU A 16 -0.85 3.99 3.96
N ASP A 17 -0.23 4.76 3.07
CA ASP A 17 1.19 5.12 3.15
C ASP A 17 1.51 5.74 4.51
N THR A 18 0.74 6.76 4.92
CA THR A 18 0.87 7.41 6.24
C THR A 18 0.78 6.43 7.42
N LEU A 19 -0.15 5.48 7.36
CA LEU A 19 -0.32 4.46 8.41
C LEU A 19 0.87 3.50 8.44
N THR A 20 1.33 3.07 7.26
CA THR A 20 2.44 2.14 7.14
C THR A 20 3.80 2.77 7.40
N ASP A 21 3.95 4.09 7.36
CA ASP A 21 5.20 4.76 7.73
C ASP A 21 5.45 4.72 9.24
N SER A 22 4.39 4.71 10.03
CA SER A 22 4.50 4.51 11.48
C SER A 22 5.05 3.11 11.79
N THR A 23 6.03 3.02 12.69
CA THR A 23 6.63 1.74 13.12
C THR A 23 5.68 0.86 13.93
N SER A 24 4.53 1.39 14.35
CA SER A 24 3.54 0.69 15.17
C SER A 24 2.56 -0.17 14.37
N VAL A 25 2.49 -0.01 13.04
CA VAL A 25 1.56 -0.76 12.20
C VAL A 25 2.28 -1.95 11.55
N ASP A 26 1.80 -3.15 11.86
CA ASP A 26 2.16 -4.35 11.13
C ASP A 26 1.45 -4.37 9.77
N ALA A 27 2.22 -4.10 8.73
CA ALA A 27 1.72 -4.05 7.35
C ALA A 27 1.26 -5.42 6.82
N VAL A 28 1.76 -6.54 7.36
CA VAL A 28 1.28 -7.88 6.96
C VAL A 28 -0.11 -8.11 7.53
N THR A 29 -0.29 -7.88 8.84
CA THR A 29 -1.60 -7.99 9.48
C THR A 29 -2.62 -7.06 8.81
N LEU A 30 -2.24 -5.81 8.50
CA LEU A 30 -3.11 -4.88 7.78
C LEU A 30 -3.49 -5.40 6.39
N ALA A 31 -2.56 -5.99 5.64
CA ALA A 31 -2.84 -6.57 4.33
C ALA A 31 -3.87 -7.72 4.42
N ASP A 32 -3.70 -8.62 5.39
CA ASP A 32 -4.61 -9.75 5.60
C ASP A 32 -6.00 -9.28 6.01
N GLU A 33 -6.10 -8.28 6.88
CA GLU A 33 -7.37 -7.68 7.30
C GLU A 33 -8.09 -6.99 6.12
N LEU A 34 -7.38 -6.21 5.31
CA LEU A 34 -7.94 -5.57 4.12
C LEU A 34 -8.39 -6.60 3.08
N ALA A 35 -7.63 -7.70 2.91
CA ALA A 35 -8.03 -8.81 2.05
C ALA A 35 -9.30 -9.51 2.56
N ALA A 36 -9.42 -9.72 3.87
CA ALA A 36 -10.62 -10.30 4.49
C ALA A 36 -11.85 -9.39 4.31
N VAL A 37 -11.69 -8.08 4.49
CA VAL A 37 -12.76 -7.10 4.24
C VAL A 37 -13.14 -7.06 2.76
N THR A 38 -12.16 -7.16 1.85
CA THR A 38 -12.39 -7.28 0.42
C THR A 38 -13.26 -8.50 0.10
N ALA A 39 -12.92 -9.67 0.63
CA ALA A 39 -13.67 -10.90 0.43
C ALA A 39 -15.10 -10.81 0.99
N LEU A 40 -15.27 -10.18 2.15
CA LEU A 40 -16.59 -9.91 2.73
C LEU A 40 -17.44 -9.02 1.82
N LEU A 41 -16.91 -7.89 1.36
CA LEU A 41 -17.65 -6.95 0.51
C LEU A 41 -17.86 -7.48 -0.90
N ASP A 42 -17.03 -8.40 -1.39
CA ASP A 42 -17.26 -9.08 -2.66
C ASP A 42 -18.45 -10.05 -2.56
N ARG A 43 -18.49 -10.87 -1.50
CA ARG A 43 -19.57 -11.83 -1.23
C ARG A 43 -20.89 -11.14 -0.90
N GLU A 44 -20.86 -10.15 -0.02
CA GLU A 44 -22.06 -9.48 0.50
C GLU A 44 -22.46 -8.27 -0.37
N ALA A 45 -23.03 -8.54 -1.54
CA ALA A 45 -23.44 -7.49 -2.48
C ALA A 45 -24.42 -6.46 -1.88
N GLY A 46 -25.24 -6.88 -0.92
CA GLY A 46 -26.13 -6.01 -0.15
C GLY A 46 -25.36 -4.98 0.68
N LEU A 47 -24.41 -5.46 1.48
CA LEU A 47 -23.54 -4.61 2.30
C LEU A 47 -22.73 -3.66 1.41
N ARG A 48 -22.12 -4.17 0.34
CA ARG A 48 -21.38 -3.35 -0.64
C ARG A 48 -22.21 -2.19 -1.19
N ARG A 49 -23.48 -2.43 -1.52
CA ARG A 49 -24.39 -1.38 -2.02
C ARG A 49 -24.65 -0.31 -0.96
N VAL A 50 -24.85 -0.71 0.29
CA VAL A 50 -25.10 0.23 1.40
C VAL A 50 -23.85 1.08 1.68
N VAL A 51 -22.66 0.48 1.75
CA VAL A 51 -21.41 1.23 2.03
C VAL A 51 -20.93 2.08 0.86
N THR A 52 -21.51 1.95 -0.33
CA THR A 52 -21.21 2.76 -1.51
C THR A 52 -22.38 3.66 -1.95
N ASP A 53 -23.47 3.68 -1.18
CA ASP A 53 -24.69 4.43 -1.52
C ASP A 53 -24.43 5.95 -1.51
N PRO A 54 -24.59 6.64 -2.65
CA PRO A 54 -24.39 8.09 -2.71
C PRO A 54 -25.50 8.89 -2.03
N ALA A 55 -26.65 8.29 -1.71
CA ALA A 55 -27.73 8.95 -0.99
C ALA A 55 -27.49 9.03 0.52
N GLN A 56 -26.59 8.20 1.06
CA GLN A 56 -26.23 8.19 2.47
C GLN A 56 -25.04 9.11 2.75
N SER A 57 -25.05 9.74 3.94
CA SER A 57 -23.93 10.56 4.38
C SER A 57 -22.67 9.71 4.57
N GLY A 58 -21.50 10.32 4.31
CA GLY A 58 -20.21 9.65 4.51
C GLY A 58 -20.04 9.11 5.93
N GLU A 59 -20.46 9.88 6.93
CA GLU A 59 -20.37 9.46 8.34
C GLU A 59 -21.32 8.31 8.69
N ALA A 60 -22.52 8.26 8.13
CA ALA A 60 -23.42 7.12 8.36
C ALA A 60 -22.81 5.81 7.80
N LYS A 61 -22.21 5.89 6.60
CA LYS A 61 -21.50 4.75 6.00
C LYS A 61 -20.27 4.34 6.82
N ALA A 62 -19.50 5.31 7.31
CA ALA A 62 -18.35 5.06 8.17
C ALA A 62 -18.73 4.41 9.51
N ALA A 63 -19.78 4.91 10.16
CA ALA A 63 -20.30 4.36 11.41
C ALA A 63 -20.82 2.93 11.22
N LEU A 64 -21.43 2.62 10.07
CA LEU A 64 -21.81 1.26 9.72
C LEU A 64 -20.58 0.34 9.62
N VAL A 65 -19.53 0.78 8.92
CA VAL A 65 -18.26 0.03 8.81
C VAL A 65 -17.66 -0.21 10.20
N GLN A 66 -17.56 0.83 11.04
CA GLN A 66 -17.04 0.71 12.40
C GLN A 66 -17.83 -0.28 13.25
N ARG A 67 -19.16 -0.25 13.17
CA ARG A 67 -20.02 -1.17 13.92
C ARG A 67 -19.89 -2.63 13.48
N LEU A 68 -19.69 -2.87 12.18
CA LEU A 68 -19.59 -4.23 11.63
C LEU A 68 -18.20 -4.83 11.78
N LEU A 69 -17.15 -4.02 11.62
CA LEU A 69 -15.76 -4.49 11.53
C LEU A 69 -14.92 -4.19 12.77
N GLY A 70 -15.37 -3.29 13.65
CA GLY A 70 -14.60 -2.80 14.82
C GLY A 70 -14.13 -3.88 15.79
N ALA A 71 -14.83 -5.01 15.86
CA ALA A 71 -14.47 -6.15 16.71
C ALA A 71 -13.80 -7.29 15.93
N GLN A 72 -13.64 -7.16 14.61
CA GLN A 72 -13.18 -8.23 13.71
C GLN A 72 -11.77 -7.97 13.16
N VAL A 73 -11.38 -6.70 13.01
CA VAL A 73 -10.07 -6.28 12.50
C VAL A 73 -9.53 -5.13 13.35
N SER A 74 -8.24 -4.83 13.19
CA SER A 74 -7.56 -3.75 13.90
C SER A 74 -8.22 -2.39 13.70
N GLY A 75 -8.04 -1.49 14.67
CA GLY A 75 -8.52 -0.11 14.57
C GLY A 75 -7.99 0.60 13.32
N THR A 76 -6.73 0.34 12.96
CA THR A 76 -6.09 0.86 11.75
C THR A 76 -6.82 0.41 10.48
N ALA A 77 -7.12 -0.88 10.35
CA ALA A 77 -7.86 -1.40 9.21
C ALA A 77 -9.28 -0.82 9.14
N VAL A 78 -10.00 -0.79 10.27
CA VAL A 78 -11.35 -0.21 10.32
C VAL A 78 -11.33 1.27 9.95
N ASP A 79 -10.38 2.05 10.43
CA ASP A 79 -10.29 3.48 10.13
C ASP A 79 -9.99 3.75 8.66
N LEU A 80 -9.16 2.92 8.02
CA LEU A 80 -8.90 2.99 6.59
C LEU A 80 -10.16 2.66 5.79
N VAL A 81 -10.83 1.54 6.08
CA VAL A 81 -12.07 1.12 5.40
C VAL A 81 -13.19 2.14 5.62
N ALA A 82 -13.32 2.68 6.84
CA ALA A 82 -14.29 3.71 7.16
C ALA A 82 -14.00 5.01 6.40
N GLY A 83 -12.73 5.40 6.26
CA GLY A 83 -12.30 6.50 5.40
C GLY A 83 -12.71 6.30 3.94
N MET A 84 -12.51 5.10 3.40
CA MET A 84 -12.95 4.74 2.05
C MET A 84 -14.47 4.76 1.90
N ALA A 85 -15.22 4.35 2.92
CA ALA A 85 -16.68 4.39 2.91
C ALA A 85 -17.24 5.83 2.92
N ARG A 86 -16.51 6.80 3.49
CA ARG A 86 -16.87 8.23 3.41
C ARG A 86 -16.78 8.77 1.99
N ALA A 87 -15.83 8.26 1.20
CA ALA A 87 -15.59 8.74 -0.16
C ALA A 87 -16.74 8.38 -1.12
N ARG A 88 -16.74 9.06 -2.27
CA ARG A 88 -17.67 8.80 -3.37
C ARG A 88 -17.04 7.82 -4.35
N TRP A 89 -17.77 6.74 -4.65
CA TRP A 89 -17.37 5.73 -5.63
C TRP A 89 -18.27 5.82 -6.86
N SER A 90 -17.69 5.70 -8.05
CA SER A 90 -18.44 5.70 -9.31
C SER A 90 -19.25 4.43 -9.48
N GLN A 91 -18.71 3.30 -9.03
CA GLN A 91 -19.39 2.01 -9.01
C GLN A 91 -19.17 1.31 -7.67
N PRO A 92 -20.14 0.52 -7.16
CA PRO A 92 -19.96 -0.25 -5.93
C PRO A 92 -18.76 -1.20 -5.95
N ARG A 93 -18.40 -1.74 -7.13
CA ARG A 93 -17.24 -2.63 -7.30
C ARG A 93 -15.91 -1.89 -7.17
N ASP A 94 -15.85 -0.60 -7.51
CA ASP A 94 -14.62 0.18 -7.42
C ASP A 94 -14.08 0.23 -5.98
N LEU A 95 -14.95 0.26 -4.95
CA LEU A 95 -14.52 0.19 -3.55
C LEU A 95 -13.80 -1.13 -3.24
N VAL A 96 -14.30 -2.24 -3.75
CA VAL A 96 -13.74 -3.57 -3.50
C VAL A 96 -12.40 -3.72 -4.24
N ASP A 97 -12.32 -3.23 -5.48
CA ASP A 97 -11.09 -3.19 -6.26
C ASP A 97 -10.03 -2.30 -5.60
N ALA A 98 -10.44 -1.16 -5.04
CA ALA A 98 -9.55 -0.31 -4.27
C ALA A 98 -9.03 -1.01 -2.99
N LEU A 99 -9.90 -1.71 -2.25
CA LEU A 99 -9.50 -2.41 -1.03
C LEU A 99 -8.49 -3.53 -1.29
N GLU A 100 -8.65 -4.27 -2.39
CA GLU A 100 -7.65 -5.26 -2.80
C GLU A 100 -6.33 -4.61 -3.13
N GLU A 101 -6.36 -3.54 -3.91
CA GLU A 101 -5.14 -2.85 -4.30
C GLU A 101 -4.40 -2.32 -3.07
N LEU A 102 -5.11 -1.83 -2.06
CA LEU A 102 -4.52 -1.43 -0.78
C LEU A 102 -3.97 -2.63 0.02
N ALA A 103 -4.62 -3.79 -0.03
CA ALA A 103 -4.08 -5.02 0.56
C ALA A 103 -2.78 -5.45 -0.13
N ASP A 104 -2.74 -5.39 -1.47
CA ASP A 104 -1.54 -5.67 -2.26
C ASP A 104 -0.42 -4.68 -1.96
N ILE A 105 -0.73 -3.38 -1.88
CA ILE A 105 0.25 -2.35 -1.50
C ILE A 105 0.75 -2.55 -0.07
N ALA A 106 -0.10 -2.96 0.87
CA ALA A 106 0.31 -3.24 2.25
C ALA A 106 1.29 -4.44 2.31
N ASP A 107 1.02 -5.50 1.55
CA ASP A 107 1.94 -6.65 1.42
C ASP A 107 3.29 -6.26 0.82
N LEU A 108 3.29 -5.43 -0.23
CA LEU A 108 4.49 -4.91 -0.87
C LEU A 108 5.26 -3.95 0.05
N THR A 109 4.55 -3.13 0.83
CA THR A 109 5.15 -2.26 1.86
C THR A 109 5.81 -3.10 2.95
N ALA A 110 5.19 -4.21 3.35
CA ALA A 110 5.78 -5.13 4.30
C ALA A 110 7.05 -5.79 3.73
N ALA A 111 7.07 -6.12 2.43
CA ALA A 111 8.26 -6.64 1.76
C ALA A 111 9.38 -5.59 1.66
N GLU A 112 9.04 -4.34 1.35
CA GLU A 112 9.96 -3.18 1.34
C GLU A 112 10.63 -3.00 2.71
N LYS A 113 9.85 -2.98 3.79
CA LYS A 113 10.36 -2.86 5.16
C LYS A 113 11.30 -4.01 5.57
N ARG A 114 11.15 -5.19 4.95
CA ARG A 114 12.03 -6.35 5.17
C ARG A 114 13.23 -6.39 4.23
N GLY A 115 13.36 -5.43 3.33
CA GLY A 115 14.40 -5.41 2.29
C GLY A 115 14.25 -6.53 1.26
N THR A 116 13.03 -7.07 1.08
CA THR A 116 12.77 -8.17 0.14
C THR A 116 11.88 -7.77 -1.05
N LEU A 117 11.70 -6.47 -1.30
CA LEU A 117 10.80 -5.99 -2.37
C LEU A 117 11.33 -6.34 -3.75
N ASP A 118 12.64 -6.19 -3.96
CA ASP A 118 13.29 -6.50 -5.24
C ASP A 118 13.11 -7.97 -5.63
N GLU A 119 13.29 -8.91 -4.69
CA GLU A 119 13.02 -10.32 -4.98
C GLU A 119 11.54 -10.60 -5.23
N VAL A 120 10.62 -9.93 -4.52
CA VAL A 120 9.18 -10.09 -4.76
C VAL A 120 8.80 -9.61 -6.17
N GLU A 121 9.33 -8.47 -6.62
CA GLU A 121 9.13 -7.96 -7.98
C GLU A 121 9.61 -8.98 -9.03
N ASP A 122 10.85 -9.47 -8.88
CA ASP A 122 11.47 -10.46 -9.77
C ASP A 122 10.70 -11.78 -9.80
N GLU A 123 10.23 -12.24 -8.63
CA GLU A 123 9.44 -13.46 -8.49
C GLU A 123 8.08 -13.35 -9.17
N LEU A 124 7.36 -12.23 -8.98
CA LEU A 124 6.09 -11.96 -9.66
C LEU A 124 6.26 -11.94 -11.18
N PHE A 125 7.29 -11.25 -11.68
CA PHE A 125 7.61 -11.20 -13.10
C PHE A 125 7.97 -12.59 -13.66
N ARG A 126 8.79 -13.36 -12.93
CA ARG A 126 9.17 -14.73 -13.31
C ARG A 126 7.96 -15.66 -13.32
N PHE A 127 7.10 -15.59 -12.30
CA PHE A 127 5.88 -16.40 -12.22
C PHE A 127 4.94 -16.08 -13.38
N GLY A 128 4.74 -14.80 -13.71
CA GLY A 128 3.98 -14.36 -14.89
C GLY A 128 4.50 -14.98 -16.19
N ARG A 129 5.82 -15.03 -16.39
CA ARG A 129 6.42 -15.69 -17.56
C ARG A 129 6.19 -17.20 -17.58
N ILE A 130 6.30 -17.88 -16.44
CA ILE A 130 6.07 -19.34 -16.31
C ILE A 130 4.60 -19.68 -16.62
N VAL A 131 3.66 -18.92 -16.08
CA VAL A 131 2.22 -19.09 -16.37
C VAL A 131 1.92 -18.80 -17.85
N SER A 132 2.60 -17.81 -18.44
CA SER A 132 2.44 -17.48 -19.86
C SER A 132 3.02 -18.54 -20.80
N SER A 133 4.06 -19.27 -20.39
CA SER A 133 4.67 -20.33 -21.20
C SER A 133 4.03 -21.71 -21.00
N SER A 134 3.31 -21.94 -19.90
CA SER A 134 2.65 -23.22 -19.60
C SER A 134 1.12 -23.13 -19.68
N THR A 135 0.57 -23.63 -20.80
CA THR A 135 -0.89 -23.67 -21.01
C THR A 135 -1.60 -24.54 -19.97
N GLU A 136 -1.00 -25.66 -19.57
CA GLU A 136 -1.57 -26.55 -18.55
C GLU A 136 -1.64 -25.86 -17.18
N LEU A 137 -0.57 -25.19 -16.77
CA LEU A 137 -0.54 -24.45 -15.50
C LEU A 137 -1.56 -23.31 -15.52
N ARG A 138 -1.64 -22.56 -16.62
CA ARG A 138 -2.65 -21.50 -16.79
C ARG A 138 -4.06 -22.07 -16.68
N ALA A 139 -4.35 -23.18 -17.36
CA ALA A 139 -5.65 -23.83 -17.31
C ALA A 139 -6.01 -24.25 -15.87
N ALA A 140 -5.08 -24.90 -15.15
CA ALA A 140 -5.29 -25.32 -13.77
C ALA A 140 -5.56 -24.14 -12.82
N LEU A 141 -4.82 -23.03 -12.96
CA LEU A 141 -5.00 -21.86 -12.09
C LEU A 141 -6.27 -21.06 -12.43
N THR A 142 -6.69 -21.06 -13.70
CA THR A 142 -7.87 -20.32 -14.17
C THR A 142 -9.16 -21.13 -14.17
N ASP A 143 -9.10 -22.44 -13.89
CA ASP A 143 -10.26 -23.33 -13.83
C ASP A 143 -11.27 -22.87 -12.78
N ARG A 144 -12.48 -22.48 -13.19
CA ARG A 144 -13.53 -22.00 -12.29
C ARG A 144 -14.25 -23.12 -11.55
N SER A 145 -14.10 -24.36 -12.00
CA SER A 145 -14.68 -25.55 -11.36
C SER A 145 -13.81 -26.11 -10.24
N ALA A 146 -12.51 -25.80 -10.26
CA ALA A 146 -11.57 -26.18 -9.22
C ALA A 146 -11.83 -25.40 -7.93
N ASP A 147 -11.81 -26.11 -6.80
CA ASP A 147 -11.93 -25.52 -5.48
C ASP A 147 -10.77 -24.55 -5.17
N GLY A 148 -11.06 -23.50 -4.41
CA GLY A 148 -10.08 -22.51 -4.00
C GLY A 148 -8.95 -23.13 -3.20
N GLN A 149 -9.23 -24.10 -2.32
CA GLN A 149 -8.18 -24.77 -1.55
C GLN A 149 -7.24 -25.60 -2.43
N ALA A 150 -7.78 -26.27 -3.45
CA ALA A 150 -6.97 -27.04 -4.40
C ALA A 150 -5.98 -26.14 -5.17
N LYS A 151 -6.41 -24.92 -5.55
CA LYS A 151 -5.53 -23.93 -6.18
C LYS A 151 -4.48 -23.39 -5.22
N THR A 152 -4.88 -23.09 -3.98
CA THR A 152 -3.93 -22.66 -2.95
C THR A 152 -2.87 -23.73 -2.68
N GLU A 153 -3.26 -25.00 -2.57
CA GLU A 153 -2.32 -26.11 -2.39
C GLU A 153 -1.39 -26.30 -3.59
N LEU A 154 -1.90 -26.13 -4.82
CA LEU A 154 -1.06 -26.13 -6.01
C LEU A 154 -0.02 -25.00 -5.96
N LEU A 155 -0.43 -23.78 -5.62
CA LEU A 155 0.48 -22.65 -5.50
C LEU A 155 1.48 -22.84 -4.37
N HIS A 156 1.07 -23.40 -3.23
CA HIS A 156 1.98 -23.71 -2.12
C HIS A 156 3.04 -24.74 -2.56
N ARG A 157 2.66 -25.78 -3.31
CA ARG A 157 3.65 -26.72 -3.87
C ARG A 157 4.59 -26.07 -4.89
N LEU A 158 4.12 -25.09 -5.66
CA LEU A 158 4.91 -24.42 -6.69
C LEU A 158 5.84 -23.33 -6.14
N LEU A 159 5.38 -22.57 -5.15
CA LEU A 159 6.05 -21.37 -4.63
C LEU A 159 6.62 -21.59 -3.22
N GLY A 160 6.04 -22.49 -2.43
CA GLY A 160 6.46 -22.80 -1.06
C GLY A 160 7.94 -23.16 -1.00
N GLY A 161 8.68 -22.42 -0.17
CA GLY A 161 10.13 -22.55 -0.01
C GLY A 161 10.99 -22.08 -1.21
N ARG A 162 10.36 -21.60 -2.30
CA ARG A 162 11.02 -21.14 -3.53
C ARG A 162 10.78 -19.66 -3.84
N ALA A 163 9.76 -19.06 -3.23
CA ALA A 163 9.42 -17.65 -3.33
C ALA A 163 9.32 -17.02 -1.93
N LYS A 164 9.37 -15.69 -1.85
CA LYS A 164 9.11 -14.98 -0.61
C LYS A 164 7.63 -15.15 -0.19
N PRO A 165 7.34 -15.15 1.13
CA PRO A 165 5.96 -15.25 1.62
C PRO A 165 5.01 -14.18 1.07
N ALA A 166 5.51 -12.98 0.78
CA ALA A 166 4.71 -11.91 0.17
C ALA A 166 4.26 -12.27 -1.25
N THR A 167 5.16 -12.81 -2.08
CA THR A 167 4.83 -13.29 -3.42
C THR A 167 3.76 -14.37 -3.38
N GLU A 168 3.90 -15.34 -2.48
CA GLU A 168 2.92 -16.42 -2.33
C GLU A 168 1.54 -15.86 -1.96
N ARG A 169 1.45 -14.96 -0.97
CA ARG A 169 0.19 -14.31 -0.59
C ARG A 169 -0.47 -13.54 -1.74
N LEU A 170 0.31 -12.72 -2.45
CA LEU A 170 -0.18 -11.92 -3.59
C LEU A 170 -0.73 -12.83 -4.71
N VAL A 171 0.00 -13.87 -5.08
CA VAL A 171 -0.40 -14.80 -6.15
C VAL A 171 -1.60 -15.65 -5.73
N VAL A 172 -1.63 -16.17 -4.51
CA VAL A 172 -2.77 -16.94 -3.99
C VAL A 172 -4.03 -16.09 -3.97
N ARG A 173 -3.95 -14.84 -3.48
CA ARG A 173 -5.09 -13.90 -3.48
C ARG A 173 -5.61 -13.64 -4.89
N LEU A 174 -4.71 -13.38 -5.84
CA LEU A 174 -5.09 -13.16 -7.24
C LEU A 174 -5.79 -14.39 -7.87
N VAL A 175 -5.29 -15.59 -7.62
CA VAL A 175 -5.81 -16.83 -8.24
C VAL A 175 -7.14 -17.27 -7.61
N THR A 176 -7.29 -17.09 -6.30
CA THR A 176 -8.52 -17.46 -5.58
C THR A 176 -9.64 -16.44 -5.80
N ALA A 177 -9.30 -15.17 -5.99
CA ALA A 177 -10.25 -14.08 -6.24
C ALA A 177 -9.88 -13.25 -7.48
N PRO A 178 -9.98 -13.80 -8.70
CA PRO A 178 -9.57 -13.10 -9.93
C PRO A 178 -10.49 -11.91 -10.29
N ARG A 179 -11.71 -11.89 -9.73
CA ARG A 179 -12.72 -10.82 -9.88
C ARG A 179 -13.02 -10.40 -11.32
N GLY A 180 -12.92 -11.34 -12.25
CA GLY A 180 -13.20 -11.14 -13.67
C GLY A 180 -12.01 -10.67 -14.51
N ARG A 181 -10.83 -10.49 -13.90
CA ARG A 181 -9.57 -10.27 -14.61
C ARG A 181 -8.99 -11.59 -15.10
N SER A 182 -8.18 -11.54 -16.15
CA SER A 182 -7.30 -12.66 -16.50
C SER A 182 -6.14 -12.76 -15.50
N LEU A 183 -5.58 -13.95 -15.38
CA LEU A 183 -4.43 -14.18 -14.49
C LEU A 183 -3.22 -13.33 -14.94
N GLU A 184 -3.01 -13.21 -16.25
CA GLU A 184 -1.94 -12.41 -16.85
C GLU A 184 -2.08 -10.92 -16.48
N ALA A 185 -3.28 -10.36 -16.64
CA ALA A 185 -3.53 -8.95 -16.31
C ALA A 185 -3.37 -8.68 -14.80
N GLY A 186 -3.75 -9.65 -13.96
CA GLY A 186 -3.54 -9.56 -12.52
C GLY A 186 -2.06 -9.58 -12.14
N LEU A 187 -1.28 -10.50 -12.72
CA LEU A 187 0.16 -10.58 -12.46
C LEU A 187 0.91 -9.34 -12.97
N GLU A 188 0.55 -8.83 -14.15
CA GLU A 188 1.09 -7.58 -14.67
C GLU A 188 0.76 -6.39 -13.74
N SER A 189 -0.46 -6.33 -13.21
CA SER A 189 -0.86 -5.30 -12.24
C SER A 189 -0.04 -5.40 -10.95
N LEU A 190 0.19 -6.60 -10.42
CA LEU A 190 1.01 -6.82 -9.23
C LEU A 190 2.47 -6.42 -9.46
N SER A 191 3.07 -6.83 -10.58
CA SER A 191 4.42 -6.42 -10.97
C SER A 191 4.53 -4.90 -11.12
N LYS A 192 3.51 -4.26 -11.70
CA LYS A 192 3.47 -2.80 -11.81
C LYS A 192 3.37 -2.12 -10.44
N LEU A 193 2.55 -2.63 -9.51
CA LEU A 193 2.48 -2.10 -8.15
C LEU A 193 3.80 -2.26 -7.40
N ALA A 194 4.48 -3.39 -7.57
CA ALA A 194 5.81 -3.64 -6.98
C ALA A 194 6.85 -2.66 -7.53
N ALA A 195 6.91 -2.49 -8.86
CA ALA A 195 7.81 -1.54 -9.50
C ALA A 195 7.51 -0.09 -9.10
N GLU A 196 6.22 0.31 -9.09
CA GLU A 196 5.78 1.63 -8.63
C GLU A 196 6.14 1.90 -7.17
N ARG A 197 6.25 0.85 -6.34
CA ARG A 197 6.71 0.95 -4.95
C ARG A 197 8.23 1.10 -4.90
N ARG A 198 8.96 0.26 -5.62
CA ARG A 198 10.42 0.27 -5.68
C ARG A 198 10.99 1.58 -6.24
N ASP A 199 10.33 2.15 -7.25
CA ASP A 199 10.75 3.42 -7.85
C ASP A 199 10.48 4.64 -6.96
N ARG A 200 9.82 4.48 -5.80
CA ARG A 200 9.68 5.54 -4.81
C ARG A 200 11.01 5.77 -4.12
N VAL A 201 11.47 7.01 -4.16
CA VAL A 201 12.63 7.41 -3.39
C VAL A 201 12.14 7.81 -2.00
N VAL A 202 12.58 7.08 -0.98
CA VAL A 202 12.25 7.39 0.41
C VAL A 202 13.22 8.44 0.95
N ALA A 203 12.65 9.54 1.44
CA ALA A 203 13.36 10.57 2.19
C ALA A 203 12.95 10.50 3.66
N VAL A 204 13.88 10.19 4.55
CA VAL A 204 13.67 10.26 6.00
C VAL A 204 13.86 11.70 6.45
N VAL A 205 12.81 12.31 6.97
CA VAL A 205 12.79 13.70 7.40
C VAL A 205 12.68 13.73 8.92
N THR A 206 13.78 14.03 9.60
CA THR A 206 13.82 14.22 11.05
C THR A 206 13.59 15.68 11.38
N SER A 207 12.62 15.96 12.26
CA SER A 207 12.23 17.31 12.64
C SER A 207 11.99 17.43 14.14
N ALA A 208 12.24 18.60 14.70
CA ALA A 208 12.03 18.89 16.12
C ALA A 208 10.55 18.82 16.54
N VAL A 209 9.65 19.09 15.59
CA VAL A 209 8.20 19.15 15.79
C VAL A 209 7.50 18.51 14.60
N PRO A 210 6.33 17.88 14.79
CA PRO A 210 5.56 17.32 13.69
C PRO A 210 5.29 18.36 12.59
N LEU A 211 5.62 18.03 11.34
CA LEU A 211 5.31 18.89 10.20
C LEU A 211 3.79 18.90 9.93
N SER A 212 3.26 20.06 9.57
CA SER A 212 1.88 20.19 9.06
C SER A 212 1.75 19.62 7.64
N GLU A 213 0.55 19.20 7.25
CA GLU A 213 0.28 18.64 5.91
C GLU A 213 0.73 19.55 4.76
N THR A 214 0.56 20.87 4.91
CA THR A 214 1.02 21.83 3.90
C THR A 214 2.54 21.87 3.77
N GLN A 215 3.27 21.69 4.87
CA GLN A 215 4.73 21.60 4.86
C GLN A 215 5.21 20.28 4.27
N LYS A 216 4.55 19.16 4.60
CA LYS A 216 4.84 17.84 4.01
C LYS A 216 4.69 17.86 2.49
N GLN A 217 3.57 18.38 1.99
CA GLN A 217 3.32 18.48 0.54
C GLN A 217 4.33 19.37 -0.17
N ARG A 218 4.69 20.51 0.42
CA ARG A 218 5.72 21.41 -0.14
C ARG A 218 7.09 20.76 -0.18
N LEU A 219 7.48 20.07 0.88
CA LEU A 219 8.77 19.37 0.96
C LEU A 219 8.84 18.23 -0.05
N GLY A 220 7.78 17.41 -0.13
CA GLY A 220 7.69 16.31 -1.09
C GLY A 220 7.74 16.79 -2.53
N ALA A 221 7.04 17.87 -2.86
CA ALA A 221 7.08 18.48 -4.18
C ALA A 221 8.46 19.08 -4.53
N ALA A 222 9.15 19.68 -3.56
CA ALA A 222 10.49 20.24 -3.76
C ALA A 222 11.52 19.13 -4.00
N LEU A 223 11.51 18.09 -3.16
CA LEU A 223 12.39 16.94 -3.30
C LEU A 223 12.08 16.15 -4.59
N GLY A 224 10.81 16.00 -4.97
CA GLY A 224 10.44 15.34 -6.21
C GLY A 224 10.92 16.06 -7.46
N LYS A 225 10.96 17.40 -7.44
CA LYS A 225 11.59 18.19 -8.50
C LYS A 225 13.10 18.01 -8.53
N LEU A 226 13.75 17.89 -7.37
CA LEU A 226 15.20 17.78 -7.26
C LEU A 226 15.71 16.43 -7.79
N TYR A 227 15.03 15.33 -7.43
CA TYR A 227 15.46 13.96 -7.77
C TYR A 227 14.78 13.39 -9.02
N GLY A 228 13.82 14.10 -9.62
CA GLY A 228 13.12 13.67 -10.82
C GLY A 228 12.27 12.40 -10.64
N ARG A 229 12.00 12.00 -9.40
CA ARG A 229 11.24 10.81 -9.01
C ARG A 229 10.17 11.18 -7.99
N ARG A 230 9.16 10.30 -7.83
CA ARG A 230 8.14 10.48 -6.80
C ARG A 230 8.80 10.22 -5.43
N MET A 231 8.81 11.24 -4.57
CA MET A 231 9.41 11.14 -3.24
C MET A 231 8.37 10.72 -2.22
N HIS A 232 8.75 9.79 -1.36
CA HIS A 232 7.99 9.42 -0.17
C HIS A 232 8.70 9.96 1.05
N LEU A 233 7.99 10.68 1.94
CA LEU A 233 8.60 11.30 3.11
C LEU A 233 8.29 10.48 4.36
N ASN A 234 9.28 9.78 4.90
CA ASN A 234 9.15 9.16 6.21
C ASN A 234 9.50 10.20 7.28
N LEU A 235 8.55 10.59 8.12
CA LEU A 235 8.72 11.69 9.07
C LEU A 235 9.03 11.14 10.46
N ASP A 236 10.20 11.51 10.97
CA ASP A 236 10.61 11.21 12.34
C ASP A 236 10.62 12.48 13.18
N VAL A 237 10.13 12.38 14.41
CA VAL A 237 10.06 13.52 15.35
C VAL A 237 11.07 13.28 16.45
N ASP A 238 12.16 14.04 16.39
CA ASP A 238 13.26 13.96 17.35
C ASP A 238 13.39 15.31 18.08
N PRO A 239 12.99 15.38 19.37
CA PRO A 239 13.10 16.60 20.19
C PRO A 239 14.54 17.12 20.35
N ASP A 240 15.56 16.28 20.14
CA ASP A 240 16.97 16.66 20.27
C ASP A 240 17.45 17.48 19.06
N VAL A 241 16.69 17.52 17.97
CA VAL A 241 16.97 18.40 16.83
C VAL A 241 16.69 19.85 17.22
N VAL A 242 17.74 20.63 17.46
CA VAL A 242 17.64 22.06 17.83
C VAL A 242 17.30 22.91 16.60
N GLY A 243 16.02 22.92 16.24
CA GLY A 243 15.42 23.76 15.20
C GLY A 243 15.83 23.41 13.76
N GLY A 244 14.87 23.41 12.83
CA GLY A 244 15.08 23.05 11.42
C GLY A 244 14.69 21.60 11.11
N MET A 245 15.19 21.06 10.00
CA MET A 245 14.90 19.69 9.55
C MET A 245 16.14 19.03 8.94
N ARG A 246 16.29 17.73 9.17
CA ARG A 246 17.28 16.87 8.51
C ARG A 246 16.54 15.97 7.54
N VAL A 247 16.95 15.95 6.29
CA VAL A 247 16.38 15.12 5.23
C VAL A 247 17.45 14.15 4.76
N GLN A 248 17.20 12.86 4.86
CA GLN A 248 18.09 11.82 4.37
C GLN A 248 17.43 11.09 3.19
N VAL A 249 18.08 11.07 2.03
CA VAL A 249 17.63 10.40 0.81
C VAL A 249 18.67 9.35 0.44
N GLY A 250 18.39 8.08 0.75
CA GLY A 250 19.40 7.02 0.64
C GLY A 250 20.64 7.32 1.50
N ASP A 251 21.79 7.50 0.85
CA ASP A 251 23.07 7.86 1.48
C ASP A 251 23.32 9.37 1.57
N GLU A 252 22.47 10.19 0.93
CA GLU A 252 22.62 11.64 0.91
C GLU A 252 21.87 12.27 2.09
N VAL A 253 22.53 13.14 2.84
CA VAL A 253 21.92 13.87 3.97
C VAL A 253 21.92 15.36 3.67
N ILE A 254 20.74 15.95 3.57
CA ILE A 254 20.48 17.37 3.46
C ILE A 254 20.10 17.90 4.85
N ASN A 255 21.04 18.59 5.49
CA ASN A 255 20.81 19.20 6.80
C ASN A 255 20.38 20.66 6.66
N GLY A 256 19.20 20.99 7.20
CA GLY A 256 18.68 22.34 7.35
C GLY A 256 18.52 22.77 8.82
N SER A 257 19.27 22.15 9.75
CA SER A 257 19.19 22.42 11.18
C SER A 257 19.85 23.75 11.56
N LEU A 258 19.36 24.43 12.61
CA LEU A 258 19.99 25.63 13.16
C LEU A 258 21.35 25.29 13.80
N ALA A 259 21.46 24.11 14.42
CA ALA A 259 22.70 23.60 15.01
C ALA A 259 23.84 23.55 13.98
N ASP A 260 23.58 23.00 12.79
CA ASP A 260 24.60 22.92 11.74
C ASP A 260 25.00 24.29 11.19
N ARG A 261 24.04 25.23 11.06
CA ARG A 261 24.36 26.61 10.65
C ARG A 261 25.21 27.33 11.67
N LEU A 262 25.02 27.06 12.97
CA LEU A 262 25.84 27.59 14.05
C LEU A 262 27.24 26.96 14.07
N ASP A 263 27.34 25.64 13.86
CA ASP A 263 28.63 24.93 13.77
C ASP A 263 29.43 25.31 12.51
N GLU A 264 28.76 25.57 11.39
CA GLU A 264 29.39 26.06 10.16
C GLU A 264 29.87 27.50 10.33
N ALA A 265 29.08 28.36 10.98
CA ALA A 265 29.49 29.73 11.32
C ALA A 265 30.66 29.74 12.32
N ALA A 266 30.61 28.91 13.36
CA ALA A 266 31.70 28.77 14.34
C ALA A 266 33.00 28.29 13.68
N ARG A 267 32.91 27.31 12.77
CA ARG A 267 34.08 26.85 11.98
C ARG A 267 34.64 27.92 11.05
N ARG A 268 33.80 28.73 10.41
CA ARG A 268 34.24 29.87 9.58
C ARG A 268 34.83 31.03 10.39
N MET A 269 34.45 31.16 11.66
CA MET A 269 35.02 32.17 12.56
C MET A 269 36.31 31.70 13.25
N ALA A 270 36.60 30.39 13.21
CA ALA A 270 37.82 29.80 13.75
C ALA A 270 38.95 29.62 12.70
N SER A 271 38.74 30.05 11.45
CA SER A 271 39.74 30.14 10.38
C SER A 271 40.09 31.58 10.07
#